data_AF-G4ZEE2-F1
#
_entry.id   AF-G4ZEE2-F1
#
_cell.length_a   1.000
_cell.length_b   1.000
_cell.length_c   1.000
_cell.angle_alpha   90.00
_cell.angle_beta   90.00
_cell.angle_gamma   90.00
#
_symmetry.space_group_name_H-M   'P 1'
#
loop_
_entity.id
_entity.type
_entity.pdbx_description
1 polymer ?
#
loop_
_entity_poly.entity_id
_entity_poly.type
_entity_poly.pdbx_seq_one_letter_code
_entity_poly.pdbx_strand_id
1 'polypeptide(L)' 'MLQEFVKTEGNDATVLQDQHGIICGIIMQSAAQKKCFQEWGDCLLMDRTHGTNNLGYHLGK' A
#
# COMPACT_ATOMS: atom_id res chain seq x y z
N MET A 1 -14.66 -8.89 16.85
CA MET A 1 -15.50 -7.87 16.17
C MET A 1 -14.82 -7.36 14.90
N LEU A 2 -13.69 -6.63 14.97
CA LEU A 2 -12.97 -6.18 13.76
C LEU A 2 -12.33 -7.32 12.96
N GLN A 3 -11.80 -8.35 13.62
CA GLN A 3 -11.29 -9.54 12.91
C GLN A 3 -12.37 -10.31 12.15
N GLU A 4 -13.62 -10.27 12.60
CA GLU A 4 -14.72 -10.90 11.87
C GLU A 4 -15.10 -10.08 10.63
N PHE A 5 -15.00 -8.75 10.70
CA PHE A 5 -15.22 -7.88 9.55
C PHE A 5 -14.21 -8.17 8.41
N VAL A 6 -12.97 -8.50 8.75
CA VAL A 6 -11.94 -8.90 7.76
C VAL A 6 -12.30 -10.18 7.02
N LYS A 7 -13.13 -11.06 7.60
CA LYS A 7 -13.59 -12.30 6.96
C LYS A 7 -14.79 -12.08 6.02
N THR A 8 -15.24 -10.84 5.84
CA THR A 8 -16.35 -10.54 4.90
C THR A 8 -15.93 -10.92 3.49
N GLU A 9 -16.64 -11.88 2.89
CA GLU A 9 -16.35 -12.35 1.54
C GLU A 9 -16.43 -11.21 0.50
N GLY A 10 -15.54 -11.27 -0.49
CA GLY A 10 -15.48 -10.30 -1.59
C GLY A 10 -14.57 -9.09 -1.35
N ASN A 11 -14.08 -8.88 -0.12
CA ASN A 11 -13.10 -7.84 0.19
C ASN A 11 -11.75 -8.45 0.59
N ASP A 12 -10.66 -7.91 0.06
CA ASP A 12 -9.34 -8.20 0.61
C ASP A 12 -9.10 -7.22 1.74
N ALA A 13 -9.05 -7.72 2.96
CA ALA A 13 -8.83 -6.92 4.15
C ALA A 13 -7.83 -7.59 5.07
N THR A 14 -7.17 -6.80 5.90
CA THR A 14 -6.33 -7.30 7.00
C THR A 14 -6.43 -6.37 8.20
N VAL A 15 -6.06 -6.87 9.37
CA VAL A 15 -5.96 -6.04 10.58
C VAL A 15 -4.56 -5.47 10.71
N LEU A 16 -4.48 -4.20 11.08
CA LEU A 16 -3.25 -3.59 11.54
C LEU A 16 -3.17 -3.76 13.07
N GLN A 17 -2.05 -4.30 13.53
CA GLN A 17 -1.75 -4.46 14.94
C GLN A 17 -0.51 -3.65 15.31
N ASP A 18 -0.53 -3.06 16.50
CA ASP A 18 0.65 -2.43 17.06
C ASP A 18 1.65 -3.47 17.61
N GLN A 19 2.78 -2.98 18.12
CA GLN A 19 3.83 -3.82 18.71
C GLN A 19 3.40 -4.61 19.96
N HIS A 20 2.24 -4.29 20.55
CA HIS A 20 1.67 -4.97 21.70
C HIS A 20 0.50 -5.90 21.32
N GLY A 21 0.21 -6.05 20.03
CA GLY A 21 -0.87 -6.91 19.52
C GLY A 21 -2.25 -6.27 19.59
N ILE A 22 -2.35 -4.98 19.87
CA ILE A 22 -3.62 -4.26 19.89
C ILE A 22 -4.03 -3.91 18.47
N ILE A 23 -5.27 -4.24 18.10
CA ILE A 23 -5.83 -3.90 16.79
C ILE A 23 -6.03 -2.39 16.74
N CYS A 24 -5.25 -1.70 15.90
CA CYS A 24 -5.32 -0.25 15.73
C CYS A 24 -6.02 0.16 14.43
N GLY A 25 -6.33 -0.78 13.53
CA GLY A 25 -7.09 -0.47 12.32
C GLY A 25 -7.39 -1.69 11.45
N ILE A 26 -8.19 -1.45 10.41
CA ILE A 26 -8.42 -2.38 9.30
C ILE A 26 -7.90 -1.73 8.04
N ILE A 27 -7.11 -2.50 7.28
CA ILE A 27 -6.65 -2.11 5.94
C ILE A 27 -7.46 -2.92 4.94
N MET A 28 -8.10 -2.23 4.00
CA MET A 28 -8.83 -2.86 2.89
C MET A 28 -8.18 -2.52 1.56
N GLN A 29 -8.19 -3.50 0.65
CA GLN A 29 -7.73 -3.33 -0.72
C GLN A 29 -8.93 -3.43 -1.68
N SER A 30 -9.31 -2.28 -2.20
CA SER A 30 -10.34 -2.15 -3.23
C SER A 30 -9.88 -2.70 -4.58
N ALA A 31 -10.83 -2.99 -5.48
CA ALA A 31 -10.53 -3.41 -6.84
C ALA A 31 -9.65 -2.40 -7.61
N ALA A 32 -9.84 -1.10 -7.37
CA ALA A 32 -9.01 -0.05 -7.97
C ALA A 32 -7.56 -0.13 -7.47
N GLN A 33 -7.35 -0.33 -6.17
CA GLN A 33 -6.01 -0.52 -5.61
C GLN A 33 -5.36 -1.80 -6.15
N LYS A 34 -6.10 -2.91 -6.26
CA LYS A 34 -5.57 -4.15 -6.86
C LYS A 34 -5.09 -3.95 -8.30
N LYS A 35 -5.89 -3.29 -9.14
CA LYS A 35 -5.48 -2.94 -10.52
C LYS A 35 -4.24 -2.05 -10.53
N CYS A 36 -4.21 -1.05 -9.66
CA CYS A 36 -3.06 -0.16 -9.51
C CYS A 36 -1.78 -0.94 -9.15
N PHE A 37 -1.85 -1.87 -8.21
CA PHE A 37 -0.71 -2.74 -7.86
C PHE A 37 -0.32 -3.74 -8.95
N GLN A 38 -1.24 -4.18 -9.81
CA GLN A 38 -0.89 -5.04 -10.94
C GLN A 38 -0.18 -4.28 -12.06
N GLU A 39 -0.62 -3.06 -12.35
CA GLU A 39 -0.04 -2.22 -13.42
C GLU A 39 1.24 -1.51 -12.98
N TRP A 40 1.37 -1.19 -11.69
CA TRP A 40 2.47 -0.41 -11.14
C TRP A 40 3.12 -1.03 -9.91
N GLY A 41 2.97 -2.32 -9.64
CA GLY A 41 3.47 -2.95 -8.40
C GLY A 41 4.93 -2.64 -8.07
N ASP A 42 5.81 -2.65 -9.07
CA ASP A 42 7.23 -2.27 -8.93
C ASP A 42 7.46 -0.74 -8.98
N CYS A 43 6.52 0.01 -9.54
CA CYS A 43 6.58 1.46 -9.75
C CYS A 43 5.82 2.28 -8.69
N LEU A 44 5.04 1.65 -7.80
CA LEU A 44 4.24 2.32 -6.76
C LEU A 44 5.14 2.88 -5.64
N LEU A 45 6.28 2.24 -5.40
CA LEU A 45 7.36 2.81 -4.57
C LEU A 45 8.10 3.96 -5.28
N MET A 46 7.96 4.06 -6.60
CA MET A 46 8.41 5.20 -7.41
C MET A 46 7.25 6.15 -7.66
N ASP A 47 6.52 6.54 -6.62
CA ASP A 47 5.65 7.70 -6.73
C ASP A 47 6.51 8.89 -7.21
N ARG A 48 6.27 9.29 -8.46
CA ARG A 48 6.90 10.43 -9.15
C ARG A 48 6.66 11.77 -8.45
N THR A 49 5.98 11.81 -7.31
CA THR A 49 5.99 13.00 -6.43
C THR A 49 7.36 13.24 -5.81
N HIS A 50 8.21 12.21 -5.69
CA HIS A 50 9.65 12.43 -5.52
C HIS A 50 10.30 12.46 -6.89
N GLY A 51 10.69 13.64 -7.34
CA GLY A 51 11.38 13.91 -8.61
C GLY A 51 12.78 13.30 -8.70
N THR A 52 12.96 12.04 -8.29
CA THR A 52 14.18 11.26 -8.46
C THR A 52 13.90 10.20 -9.52
N ASN A 53 14.03 10.62 -10.78
CA ASN A 53 14.37 9.68 -11.84
C ASN A 53 15.70 8.99 -11.51
N ASN A 54 15.95 7.80 -12.06
CA ASN A 54 17.25 7.11 -11.98
C ASN A 54 18.41 7.85 -12.71
N LEU A 55 18.24 9.14 -13.02
CA LEU A 55 19.24 9.97 -13.71
C LEU A 55 20.22 10.65 -12.75
N GLY A 56 20.14 10.36 -11.45
CA GLY A 56 21.12 10.83 -10.48
C GLY A 56 20.95 12.31 -10.18
N TYR A 57 21.16 12.62 -8.91
CA TYR A 57 21.40 13.97 -8.45
C TYR A 57 22.50 14.61 -9.31
N HIS A 58 22.26 15.85 -9.76
CA HIS A 58 23.10 16.65 -10.65
C HIS A 58 24.61 16.37 -10.59
N LEU A 59 25.23 16.17 -11.76
CA LEU A 59 26.66 16.42 -11.94
C LEU A 59 26.90 17.33 -13.15
N GLY A 60 27.22 18.60 -12.86
CA GLY A 60 27.97 19.48 -13.74
C GLY A 60 27.16 20.63 -14.35
N LYS A 61 27.71 21.84 -14.19
CA LYS A 61 27.21 23.17 -14.59
C LYS A 61 26.56 23.27 -15.96
#